data_AF-N2BLR7-F1
#
_entry.id   AF-N2BLR7-F1
#
_cell.length_a   1.000
_cell.length_b   1.000
_cell.length_c   1.000
_cell.angle_alpha   90.00
_cell.angle_beta   90.00
_cell.angle_gamma   90.00
#
_symmetry.space_group_name_H-M   'P 1'
#
loop_
_entity.id
_entity.type
_entity.pdbx_description
1 polymer ?
#
loop_
_entity_poly.entity_id
_entity_poly.type
_entity_poly.pdbx_seq_one_letter_code
_entity_poly.pdbx_strand_id
1 'polypeptide(L)'
;MSNNMIQQRKNEVMVLLENKEIQERLCALCGNEASKDKFKASLLNIALDSNLSACSMQSIVKASLDIAGLKLNLNKNLGKAYIVPRSVRQGNGYVTEARIDIGYKGWLELAKRSKLSVKAHSVFDCDEFSYNVVGVDENMTLIPNMLR
;
A
#
# COMPACT_ATOMS: atom_id res chain seq x y z
N MET A 1 22.65 22.71 -4.68
CA MET A 1 22.68 21.67 -3.62
C MET A 1 21.66 20.53 -3.82
N SER A 2 20.59 20.68 -4.63
CA SER A 2 19.55 19.63 -4.81
C SER A 2 19.99 18.39 -5.61
N ASN A 3 20.84 18.55 -6.62
CA ASN A 3 21.18 17.46 -7.54
C ASN A 3 22.04 16.36 -6.88
N ASN A 4 22.87 16.72 -5.90
CA ASN A 4 23.77 15.79 -5.23
C ASN A 4 23.01 14.82 -4.30
N MET A 5 21.99 15.33 -3.59
CA MET A 5 21.17 14.53 -2.67
C MET A 5 20.28 13.51 -3.39
N ILE A 6 19.77 13.88 -4.57
CA ILE A 6 19.00 12.96 -5.44
C ILE A 6 19.90 11.82 -5.95
N GLN A 7 21.12 12.12 -6.38
CA GLN A 7 22.09 11.11 -6.82
C GLN A 7 22.53 10.20 -5.66
N GLN A 8 22.74 10.76 -4.48
CA GLN A 8 23.07 9.99 -3.29
C GLN A 8 21.98 8.98 -2.95
N ARG A 9 20.70 9.42 -2.87
CA ARG A 9 19.57 8.51 -2.59
C ARG A 9 19.43 7.44 -3.66
N LYS A 10 19.65 7.79 -4.93
CA LYS A 10 19.63 6.82 -6.04
C LYS A 10 20.70 5.74 -5.83
N ASN A 11 21.92 6.13 -5.49
CA ASN A 11 23.02 5.19 -5.24
C ASN A 11 22.72 4.29 -4.02
N GLU A 12 22.19 4.85 -2.94
CA GLU A 12 21.81 4.08 -1.73
C GLU A 12 20.78 2.99 -2.05
N VAL A 13 19.76 3.29 -2.87
CA VAL A 13 18.78 2.28 -3.33
C VAL A 13 19.46 1.18 -4.11
N MET A 14 20.34 1.54 -5.05
CA MET A 14 21.02 0.57 -5.91
C MET A 14 21.88 -0.39 -5.09
N VAL A 15 22.64 0.12 -4.11
CA VAL A 15 23.43 -0.70 -3.18
C VAL A 15 22.54 -1.63 -2.35
N LEU A 16 21.39 -1.15 -1.86
CA LEU A 16 20.46 -2.00 -1.10
C LEU A 16 19.83 -3.10 -1.97
N LEU A 17 19.56 -2.82 -3.23
CA LEU A 17 19.05 -3.82 -4.18
C LEU A 17 20.08 -4.89 -4.55
N GLU A 18 21.37 -4.64 -4.33
CA GLU A 18 22.44 -5.62 -4.49
C GLU A 18 22.61 -6.53 -3.27
N ASN A 19 21.97 -6.19 -2.15
CA ASN A 19 21.98 -7.03 -0.97
C ASN A 19 21.33 -8.39 -1.25
N LYS A 20 22.05 -9.48 -0.92
CA LYS A 20 21.64 -10.86 -1.18
C LYS A 20 20.26 -11.19 -0.59
N GLU A 21 19.96 -10.77 0.63
CA GLU A 21 18.68 -11.03 1.29
C GLU A 21 17.52 -10.33 0.55
N ILE A 22 17.73 -9.07 0.15
CA ILE A 22 16.74 -8.32 -0.63
C ILE A 22 16.52 -8.97 -1.99
N GLN A 23 17.58 -9.43 -2.66
CA GLN A 23 17.48 -10.12 -3.95
C GLN A 23 16.74 -11.45 -3.85
N GLU A 24 17.02 -12.25 -2.83
CA GLU A 24 16.30 -13.51 -2.57
C GLU A 24 14.81 -13.25 -2.39
N ARG A 25 14.46 -12.25 -1.58
CA ARG A 25 13.07 -11.85 -1.36
C ARG A 25 12.42 -11.32 -2.64
N LEU A 26 13.13 -10.51 -3.43
CA LEU A 26 12.69 -10.03 -4.74
C LEU A 26 12.45 -11.18 -5.72
N CYS A 27 13.33 -12.19 -5.75
CA CYS A 27 13.17 -13.39 -6.57
C CYS A 27 11.95 -14.22 -6.15
N ALA A 28 11.71 -14.36 -4.85
CA ALA A 28 10.54 -15.09 -4.35
C ALA A 28 9.21 -14.38 -4.68
N LEU A 29 9.22 -13.05 -4.70
CA LEU A 29 8.03 -12.24 -4.97
C LEU A 29 7.77 -11.99 -6.46
N CYS A 30 8.83 -11.73 -7.23
CA CYS A 30 8.77 -11.43 -8.65
C CYS A 30 9.14 -12.68 -9.46
N GLY A 31 8.13 -13.36 -10.00
CA GLY A 31 8.30 -14.61 -10.74
C GLY A 31 9.03 -14.52 -12.08
N ASN A 32 9.33 -13.32 -12.59
CA ASN A 32 10.11 -13.12 -13.82
C ASN A 32 10.93 -11.81 -13.77
N GLU A 33 11.92 -11.70 -14.67
CA GLU A 33 12.80 -10.52 -14.72
C GLU A 33 12.04 -9.23 -15.05
N ALA A 34 11.08 -9.28 -15.97
CA ALA A 34 10.27 -8.10 -16.31
C ALA A 34 9.54 -7.51 -15.08
N SER A 35 9.05 -8.35 -14.17
CA SER A 35 8.42 -7.91 -12.93
C SER A 35 9.41 -7.31 -11.95
N LYS A 36 10.64 -7.86 -11.88
CA LYS A 36 11.73 -7.30 -11.08
C LYS A 36 12.11 -5.91 -11.58
N ASP A 37 12.24 -5.73 -12.89
CA ASP A 37 12.60 -4.42 -13.46
C ASP A 37 11.51 -3.38 -13.22
N LYS A 38 10.24 -3.78 -13.38
CA LYS A 38 9.10 -2.92 -13.04
C LYS A 38 9.08 -2.55 -11.56
N PHE A 39 9.42 -3.49 -10.67
CA PHE A 39 9.55 -3.23 -9.24
C PHE A 39 10.68 -2.23 -8.96
N LYS A 40 11.89 -2.47 -9.50
CA LYS A 40 13.05 -1.58 -9.34
C LYS A 40 12.73 -0.16 -9.82
N ALA A 41 12.12 -0.02 -11.00
CA ALA A 41 11.71 1.28 -11.53
C ALA A 41 10.70 1.99 -10.61
N SER A 42 9.72 1.25 -10.08
CA SER A 42 8.72 1.80 -9.15
C SER A 42 9.35 2.22 -7.83
N LEU A 43 10.26 1.39 -7.28
CA LEU A 43 11.00 1.67 -6.06
C LEU A 43 11.88 2.91 -6.20
N LEU A 44 12.58 3.06 -7.34
CA LEU A 44 13.37 4.27 -7.62
C LEU A 44 12.49 5.53 -7.60
N ASN A 45 11.31 5.49 -8.21
CA ASN A 45 10.38 6.62 -8.17
C ASN A 45 9.92 6.95 -6.75
N ILE A 46 9.68 5.93 -5.91
CA ILE A 46 9.27 6.11 -4.51
C ILE A 46 10.41 6.67 -3.67
N ALA A 47 11.63 6.16 -3.86
CA ALA A 47 12.81 6.59 -3.11
C ALA A 47 13.17 8.07 -3.35
N LEU A 48 12.77 8.60 -4.51
CA LEU A 48 12.92 10.00 -4.91
C LEU A 48 11.72 10.88 -4.50
N ASP A 49 10.66 10.32 -3.90
CA ASP A 49 9.52 11.10 -3.41
C ASP A 49 9.95 12.01 -2.25
N SER A 50 9.74 13.31 -2.40
CA SER A 50 10.12 14.31 -1.40
C SER A 50 9.43 14.10 -0.05
N ASN A 51 8.23 13.51 -0.03
CA ASN A 51 7.50 13.18 1.20
C ASN A 51 8.18 12.09 2.03
N LEU A 52 9.09 11.32 1.43
CA LEU A 52 9.85 10.24 2.06
C LEU A 52 11.32 10.62 2.27
N SER A 53 11.68 11.89 2.08
CA SER A 53 13.05 12.39 2.23
C SER A 53 13.62 12.16 3.64
N ALA A 54 12.77 12.29 4.67
CA ALA A 54 13.14 12.06 6.06
C ALA A 54 13.13 10.57 6.48
N CYS A 55 12.66 9.67 5.63
CA CYS A 55 12.65 8.23 5.91
C CYS A 55 13.99 7.59 5.54
N SER A 56 14.38 6.57 6.31
CA SER A 56 15.51 5.70 5.97
C SER A 56 15.28 4.97 4.65
N MET A 57 16.32 4.74 3.85
CA MET A 57 16.17 4.01 2.59
C MET A 57 15.79 2.55 2.82
N GLN A 58 16.29 1.96 3.91
CA GLN A 58 15.98 0.60 4.35
C GLN A 58 14.49 0.43 4.61
N SER A 59 13.83 1.39 5.28
CA SER A 59 12.37 1.31 5.50
C SER A 59 11.57 1.46 4.22
N ILE A 60 12.01 2.29 3.27
CA ILE A 60 11.35 2.43 1.96
C ILE A 60 11.41 1.11 1.19
N VAL A 61 12.58 0.48 1.13
CA VAL A 61 12.75 -0.83 0.47
C VAL A 61 11.89 -1.89 1.16
N LYS A 62 11.90 -1.93 2.49
CA LYS A 62 11.08 -2.88 3.27
C LYS A 62 9.59 -2.70 2.99
N ALA A 63 9.08 -1.47 3.07
CA ALA A 63 7.68 -1.16 2.79
C ALA A 63 7.29 -1.54 1.35
N SER A 64 8.19 -1.32 0.38
CA SER A 64 7.99 -1.69 -1.02
C SER A 64 7.91 -3.21 -1.21
N LEU A 65 8.78 -3.97 -0.54
CA LEU A 65 8.75 -5.42 -0.53
C LEU A 65 7.48 -5.96 0.15
N ASP A 66 7.01 -5.34 1.23
CA ASP A 66 5.78 -5.74 1.91
C ASP A 66 4.55 -5.54 0.99
N ILE A 67 4.47 -4.42 0.24
CA ILE A 67 3.43 -4.20 -0.78
C ILE A 67 3.49 -5.28 -1.88
N ALA A 68 4.70 -5.61 -2.36
CA ALA A 68 4.89 -6.67 -3.35
C ALA A 68 4.50 -8.05 -2.79
N GLY A 69 4.76 -8.31 -1.50
CA GLY A 69 4.32 -9.50 -0.77
C GLY A 69 2.80 -9.66 -0.75
N LEU A 70 2.08 -8.54 -0.63
CA LEU A 70 0.62 -8.50 -0.75
C LEU A 70 0.13 -8.62 -2.20
N LYS A 71 1.04 -8.72 -3.18
CA LYS A 71 0.77 -8.66 -4.63
C LYS A 71 -0.02 -7.41 -5.04
N LEU A 72 0.17 -6.31 -4.31
CA LEU A 72 -0.42 -5.01 -4.65
C LEU A 72 0.57 -4.22 -5.52
N ASN A 73 0.04 -3.24 -6.25
CA ASN A 73 0.87 -2.40 -7.10
C ASN A 73 1.46 -1.24 -6.30
N LEU A 74 2.77 -0.98 -6.48
CA LEU A 74 3.51 0.10 -5.82
C LEU A 74 3.18 1.49 -6.36
N ASN A 75 2.54 1.59 -7.52
CA ASN A 75 2.14 2.88 -8.10
C ASN A 75 0.99 3.49 -7.26
N LYS A 76 1.32 4.52 -6.49
CA LYS A 76 0.37 5.27 -5.63
C LYS A 76 -0.86 5.79 -6.38
N ASN A 77 -0.74 6.10 -7.67
CA ASN A 77 -1.85 6.62 -8.49
C ASN A 77 -2.95 5.57 -8.73
N LEU A 78 -2.65 4.28 -8.54
CA LEU A 78 -3.65 3.22 -8.66
C LEU A 78 -4.55 3.09 -7.42
N GLY A 79 -4.22 3.77 -6.32
CA GLY A 79 -5.03 3.80 -5.10
C GLY A 79 -5.08 2.48 -4.34
N LYS A 80 -4.12 1.57 -4.59
CA LYS A 80 -4.07 0.24 -3.95
C LYS A 80 -3.25 0.24 -2.66
N ALA A 81 -2.07 0.86 -2.70
CA ALA A 81 -1.19 0.97 -1.55
C ALA A 81 -0.38 2.26 -1.66
N TYR A 82 0.01 2.77 -0.49
CA TYR A 82 0.79 3.98 -0.31
C TYR A 82 1.94 3.68 0.63
N ILE A 83 3.01 4.46 0.51
CA ILE A 83 4.10 4.49 1.48
C ILE A 83 4.10 5.88 2.08
N VAL A 84 3.93 5.94 3.41
CA VAL A 84 3.77 7.19 4.16
C VAL A 84 4.85 7.29 5.24
N PRO A 85 5.35 8.51 5.51
CA PRO A 85 6.26 8.74 6.63
C PRO A 85 5.50 8.60 7.95
N ARG A 86 6.05 7.84 8.90
CA ARG A 86 5.50 7.72 10.25
C ARG A 86 6.61 7.93 11.27
N SER A 87 6.32 8.74 12.27
CA SER A 87 7.20 8.89 13.42
C SER A 87 7.09 7.66 14.31
N VAL A 88 8.22 7.04 14.61
CA VAL A 88 8.33 5.82 15.43
C VAL A 88 9.26 6.12 16.59
N ARG A 89 8.84 5.74 17.80
CA ARG A 89 9.67 5.88 18.99
C ARG A 89 10.84 4.89 18.93
N GLN A 90 12.06 5.39 19.09
CA GLN A 90 13.28 4.60 19.16
C GLN A 90 14.11 5.06 20.36
N GLY A 91 14.13 4.24 21.42
CA GLY A 91 14.71 4.62 22.71
C GLY A 91 14.04 5.87 23.29
N ASN A 92 14.85 6.89 23.56
CA ASN A 92 14.40 8.19 24.08
C ASN A 92 14.05 9.20 22.98
N GLY A 93 14.15 8.83 21.70
CA GLY A 93 13.90 9.71 20.56
C GLY A 93 12.80 9.20 19.63
N TYR A 94 12.57 9.95 18.57
CA TYR A 94 11.68 9.61 17.46
C TYR A 94 12.45 9.63 16.15
N VAL A 95 12.22 8.61 15.32
CA VAL A 95 12.74 8.52 13.96
C VAL A 95 11.59 8.43 12.98
N THR A 96 11.76 8.99 11.79
CA THR A 96 10.75 8.90 10.73
C THR A 96 11.06 7.68 9.87
N GLU A 97 10.12 6.74 9.79
CA GLU A 97 10.24 5.53 9.00
C GLU A 97 9.12 5.45 7.95
N ALA A 98 9.44 4.88 6.80
CA ALA A 98 8.44 4.60 5.77
C ALA A 98 7.58 3.40 6.19
N ARG A 99 6.26 3.56 6.18
CA ARG A 99 5.29 2.48 6.45
C ARG A 99 4.27 2.36 5.32
N ILE A 100 3.74 1.16 5.15
CA ILE A 100 2.67 0.89 4.19
C ILE A 100 1.33 1.40 4.74
N ASP A 101 0.51 1.95 3.85
CA ASP A 101 -0.91 2.19 4.09
C ASP A 101 -1.70 1.62 2.91
N ILE A 102 -2.70 0.79 3.19
CA ILE A 102 -3.44 0.08 2.14
C ILE A 102 -4.65 0.95 1.77
N GLY A 103 -4.69 1.36 0.50
CA GLY A 103 -5.82 2.12 -0.03
C GLY A 103 -7.06 1.25 -0.19
N TYR A 104 -8.24 1.88 -0.27
CA TYR A 104 -9.52 1.17 -0.37
C TYR A 104 -9.59 0.18 -1.54
N LYS A 105 -8.98 0.51 -2.69
CA LYS A 105 -8.91 -0.42 -3.84
C LYS A 105 -8.03 -1.63 -3.55
N GLY A 106 -6.98 -1.46 -2.76
CA GLY A 106 -6.12 -2.56 -2.31
C GLY A 106 -6.85 -3.48 -1.36
N TRP A 107 -7.61 -2.92 -0.41
CA TRP A 107 -8.49 -3.70 0.46
C TRP A 107 -9.56 -4.47 -0.32
N LEU A 108 -10.20 -3.85 -1.32
CA LEU A 108 -11.17 -4.54 -2.17
C LEU A 108 -10.56 -5.72 -2.93
N GLU A 109 -9.34 -5.56 -3.44
CA GLU A 109 -8.61 -6.64 -4.13
C GLU A 109 -8.17 -7.76 -3.18
N LEU A 110 -7.77 -7.42 -1.96
CA LEU A 110 -7.48 -8.40 -0.90
C LEU A 110 -8.75 -9.16 -0.49
N ALA A 111 -9.85 -8.46 -0.25
CA ALA A 111 -11.15 -9.05 0.08
C ALA A 111 -11.62 -10.02 -1.01
N LYS A 112 -11.55 -9.59 -2.28
CA LYS A 112 -11.90 -10.44 -3.44
C LYS A 112 -11.07 -11.74 -3.49
N ARG A 113 -9.77 -11.67 -3.20
CA ARG A 113 -8.90 -12.86 -3.14
C ARG A 113 -9.27 -13.79 -1.99
N SER A 114 -9.74 -13.24 -0.88
CA SER A 114 -10.27 -14.01 0.26
C SER A 114 -11.73 -14.44 0.07
N LYS A 115 -12.29 -14.31 -1.15
CA LYS A 115 -13.70 -14.61 -1.47
C LYS A 115 -14.71 -13.82 -0.63
N LEU A 116 -14.30 -12.68 -0.08
CA LEU A 116 -15.18 -11.75 0.62
C LEU A 116 -15.77 -10.75 -0.39
N SER A 117 -17.06 -10.49 -0.26
CA SER A 117 -17.76 -9.47 -1.04
C SER A 117 -18.04 -8.27 -0.15
N VAL A 118 -17.58 -7.09 -0.55
CA VAL A 118 -17.83 -5.83 0.15
C VAL A 118 -18.87 -5.06 -0.64
N LYS A 119 -20.01 -4.78 -0.04
CA LYS A 119 -21.08 -3.95 -0.61
C LYS A 119 -21.25 -2.71 0.25
N ALA A 120 -21.49 -1.58 -0.39
CA ALA A 120 -21.81 -0.33 0.28
C ALA A 120 -23.11 0.23 -0.32
N HIS A 121 -24.02 0.67 0.54
CA HIS A 121 -25.27 1.28 0.14
C HIS A 121 -25.41 2.59 0.92
N SER A 122 -25.79 3.67 0.23
CA SER A 122 -26.19 4.91 0.88
C SER A 122 -27.62 4.74 1.39
N VAL A 123 -27.86 5.12 2.64
CA VAL A 123 -29.17 5.14 3.27
C VAL A 123 -29.43 6.58 3.70
N PHE A 124 -30.51 7.17 3.20
CA PHE A 124 -30.94 8.52 3.54
C PHE A 124 -32.04 8.46 4.61
N ASP A 125 -32.24 9.57 5.32
CA ASP A 125 -33.24 9.68 6.39
C ASP A 125 -34.68 9.39 5.92
N CYS A 126 -34.96 9.61 4.64
CA CYS A 126 -36.26 9.33 4.04
C CYS A 126 -36.43 7.89 3.51
N ASP A 127 -35.38 7.07 3.51
CA ASP A 127 -35.43 5.69 3.05
C ASP A 127 -35.94 4.75 4.15
N GLU A 128 -36.58 3.66 3.75
CA GLU A 128 -36.87 2.56 4.68
C GLU A 128 -35.72 1.54 4.63
N PHE A 129 -35.00 1.40 5.74
CA PHE A 129 -33.86 0.48 5.86
C PHE A 129 -34.03 -0.45 7.06
N SER A 130 -33.82 -1.74 6.81
CA SER A 130 -33.81 -2.78 7.83
C SER A 130 -32.65 -3.74 7.57
N TYR A 131 -31.91 -4.09 8.62
CA TYR A 131 -30.83 -5.08 8.57
C TYR A 131 -31.01 -6.08 9.71
N ASN A 132 -31.24 -7.34 9.35
CA ASN A 132 -31.48 -8.44 10.27
C ASN A 132 -30.43 -9.52 10.07
N VAL A 133 -29.83 -9.98 11.16
CA VAL A 133 -28.88 -11.10 11.16
C VAL A 133 -29.51 -12.27 11.90
N VAL A 134 -29.73 -13.38 11.19
CA VAL A 134 -30.28 -14.63 11.75
C VAL A 134 -29.24 -15.73 11.58
N GLY A 135 -28.43 -15.95 12.62
CA GLY A 135 -27.32 -16.89 12.57
C GLY A 135 -26.25 -16.44 11.58
N VAL A 136 -26.09 -17.20 10.49
CA VAL A 136 -25.18 -16.88 9.37
C VAL A 136 -25.87 -16.12 8.23
N ASP A 137 -27.20 -16.03 8.26
CA ASP A 137 -27.96 -15.36 7.22
C ASP A 137 -28.11 -13.87 7.52
N GLU A 138 -27.74 -13.04 6.54
CA GLU A 138 -27.89 -11.59 6.59
C GLU A 138 -28.98 -11.15 5.63
N ASN A 139 -30.06 -10.57 6.17
CA ASN A 139 -31.18 -10.03 5.40
C ASN A 139 -31.16 -8.51 5.49
N MET A 140 -30.88 -7.85 4.36
CA MET A 140 -30.89 -6.39 4.24
C MET A 140 -32.02 -5.96 3.30
N THR A 141 -32.90 -5.09 3.80
CA THR A 141 -33.96 -4.44 3.03
C THR A 141 -33.65 -2.95 2.96
N LEU A 142 -33.61 -2.41 1.75
CA LEU A 142 -33.48 -0.97 1.49
C LEU A 142 -34.54 -0.60 0.45
N ILE A 143 -35.47 0.27 0.82
CA ILE A 143 -36.50 0.83 -0.06
C ILE A 143 -36.22 2.32 -0.21
N PRO A 144 -35.63 2.75 -1.34
CA PRO A 144 -35.34 4.15 -1.59
C PRO A 144 -36.61 4.97 -1.74
N ASN A 145 -36.65 6.15 -1.12
CA ASN A 145 -37.75 7.08 -1.31
C ASN A 145 -37.47 8.00 -2.51
N MET A 146 -38.09 7.68 -3.65
CA MET A 146 -37.86 8.36 -4.94
C MET A 146 -38.71 9.64 -5.14
N LEU A 147 -39.52 10.03 -4.15
CA LEU A 147 -40.52 11.11 -4.28
C LEU A 147 -40.07 12.46 -3.70
N ARG A 148 -38.79 12.60 -3.32
CA ARG A 148 -38.18 13.87 -2.88
C ARG A 148 -36.92 14.18 -3.66
#